data_AF-A0A367LX42-F1
#
_entry.id   AF-A0A367LX42-F1
#
_cell.length_a   1.000
_cell.length_b   1.000
_cell.length_c   1.000
_cell.angle_alpha   90.00
_cell.angle_beta   90.00
_cell.angle_gamma   90.00
#
_symmetry.space_group_name_H-M   'P 1'
#
loop_
_entity.id
_entity.type
_entity.pdbx_description
1 polymer ?
#
loop_
_entity_poly.entity_id
_entity_poly.type
_entity_poly.pdbx_seq_one_letter_code
_entity_poly.pdbx_strand_id
1 'polypeptide(L)'
;ALLGFLDDHGHIAARWRLLGHFSAAIWILLWTGGFPPLDVVGHAVDLGWLGHVLAVFYLVWVLNLYNFMDGIDGIASVEAIGVCVGGALIYWLTGHVAMVGIPLLLACAVAGFLIWNFPPARIFM
;
A
#
# COMPACT_ATOMS: atom_id res chain seq x y z
N ALA A 1 5.28 -7.38 4.14
CA ALA A 1 6.32 -8.28 3.61
C ALA A 1 6.59 -9.43 4.57
N LEU A 2 7.38 -9.26 5.66
CA LEU A 2 7.75 -10.37 6.56
C LEU A 2 6.55 -11.17 7.10
N LEU A 3 5.51 -10.49 7.57
CA LEU A 3 4.31 -11.16 8.09
C LEU A 3 3.56 -11.95 7.01
N GLY A 4 3.50 -11.42 5.78
CA GLY A 4 2.91 -12.11 4.64
C GLY A 4 3.71 -13.35 4.26
N PHE A 5 5.02 -13.20 4.10
CA PHE A 5 5.92 -14.31 3.81
C PHE A 5 5.81 -15.47 4.83
N LEU A 6 5.69 -15.13 6.12
CA LEU A 6 5.50 -16.12 7.18
C LEU A 6 4.12 -16.79 7.10
N ASP A 7 3.07 -16.06 6.70
CA ASP A 7 1.71 -16.58 6.49
C ASP A 7 1.61 -17.47 5.23
N ASP A 8 2.43 -17.20 4.21
CA ASP A 8 2.50 -18.01 2.99
C ASP A 8 3.24 -19.34 3.23
N HIS A 9 4.25 -19.33 4.10
CA HIS A 9 5.04 -20.54 4.45
C HIS A 9 4.44 -21.35 5.60
N GLY A 10 3.58 -20.74 6.40
CA GLY A 10 2.93 -21.39 7.54
C GLY A 10 1.64 -20.69 7.90
N HIS A 11 0.69 -21.41 8.47
CA HIS A 11 -0.61 -20.81 8.74
C HIS A 11 -0.56 -19.91 9.99
N ILE A 12 -0.70 -18.58 9.83
CA ILE A 12 -0.87 -17.65 10.94
C ILE A 12 -2.36 -17.46 11.20
N ALA A 13 -2.80 -17.56 12.46
CA ALA A 13 -4.20 -17.29 12.78
C ALA A 13 -4.54 -15.82 12.48
N ALA A 14 -5.71 -15.57 11.89
CA ALA A 14 -6.13 -14.24 11.42
C ALA A 14 -5.99 -13.13 12.49
N ARG A 15 -6.22 -13.45 13.77
CA ARG A 15 -6.03 -12.52 14.89
C ARG A 15 -4.60 -11.98 15.02
N TRP A 16 -3.60 -12.84 14.80
CA TRP A 16 -2.18 -12.47 14.90
C TRP A 16 -1.73 -11.73 13.66
N ARG A 17 -2.25 -12.12 12.49
CA ARG A 17 -2.01 -11.41 11.23
C ARG A 17 -2.54 -9.97 11.29
N LEU A 18 -3.79 -9.80 11.73
CA LEU A 18 -4.39 -8.48 11.93
C LEU A 18 -3.62 -7.65 12.96
N LEU A 19 -3.25 -8.24 14.10
CA LEU A 19 -2.45 -7.53 15.11
C LEU A 19 -1.13 -7.02 14.53
N GLY A 20 -0.45 -7.81 13.70
CA GLY A 20 0.75 -7.38 12.99
C GLY A 20 0.50 -6.24 12.00
N HIS A 21 -0.60 -6.30 11.22
CA HIS A 21 -0.98 -5.20 10.32
C HIS A 21 -1.27 -3.90 11.07
N PHE A 22 -2.06 -3.96 12.15
CA PHE A 22 -2.35 -2.80 13.00
C PHE A 22 -1.08 -2.24 13.64
N SER A 23 -0.19 -3.11 14.13
CA SER A 23 1.09 -2.68 14.72
C SER A 23 1.98 -1.97 13.69
N ALA A 24 2.08 -2.51 12.47
CA ALA A 24 2.84 -1.89 11.39
C ALA A 24 2.21 -0.55 10.93
N ALA A 25 0.88 -0.48 10.84
CA ALA A 25 0.14 0.74 10.48
C ALA A 25 0.31 1.86 11.53
N ILE A 26 0.29 1.51 12.82
CA ILE A 26 0.58 2.47 13.89
C ILE A 26 2.04 2.93 13.81
N TRP A 27 2.98 1.99 13.64
CA TRP A 27 4.40 2.30 13.55
C TRP A 27 4.72 3.28 12.41
N ILE A 28 4.20 3.03 11.20
CA ILE A 28 4.44 3.93 10.06
C ILE A 28 3.83 5.30 10.32
N LEU A 29 2.62 5.36 10.89
CA LEU A 29 1.94 6.62 11.18
C LEU A 29 2.71 7.45 12.23
N LEU A 30 3.27 6.81 13.25
CA LEU A 30 4.13 7.48 14.23
C LEU A 30 5.41 8.01 13.58
N TRP A 31 6.00 7.26 12.64
CA TRP A 31 7.24 7.65 11.98
C TRP A 31 7.04 8.77 10.95
N THR A 32 5.87 8.83 10.31
CA THR A 32 5.53 9.86 9.31
C THR A 32 4.93 11.13 9.93
N GLY A 33 4.77 11.20 11.25
CA GLY A 33 4.25 12.37 11.96
C GLY A 33 2.73 12.47 12.05
N GLY A 34 2.01 11.35 11.90
CA GLY A 34 0.56 11.31 12.05
C GLY A 34 -0.23 11.44 10.74
N PHE A 35 -1.54 11.59 10.88
CA PHE A 35 -2.41 11.89 9.74
C PHE A 35 -2.35 13.40 9.43
N PRO A 36 -2.04 13.81 8.19
CA PRO A 36 -1.90 15.22 7.86
C PRO A 36 -3.27 15.94 7.89
N PRO A 37 -3.29 17.26 8.18
CA PRO A 37 -4.50 18.07 8.00
C PRO A 37 -5.02 17.97 6.56
N LEU A 38 -6.34 17.89 6.40
CA LEU A 38 -6.97 17.87 5.09
C LEU A 38 -7.18 19.28 4.58
N ASP A 39 -6.83 19.53 3.32
CA ASP A 39 -7.22 20.76 2.64
C ASP A 39 -8.65 20.60 2.10
N VAL A 40 -9.59 21.32 2.71
CA VAL A 40 -10.98 21.38 2.29
C VAL A 40 -11.27 22.79 1.80
N VAL A 41 -11.27 22.97 0.48
CA VAL A 41 -11.58 24.26 -0.19
C VAL A 41 -10.64 25.40 0.30
N GLY A 42 -9.35 25.12 0.48
CA GLY A 42 -8.36 26.10 0.92
C GLY A 42 -8.29 26.28 2.45
N HIS A 43 -9.08 25.52 3.20
CA HIS A 43 -9.03 25.50 4.66
C HIS A 43 -8.40 24.20 5.16
N ALA A 44 -7.32 24.33 5.94
CA ALA A 44 -6.72 23.18 6.62
C ALA A 44 -7.61 22.74 7.79
N VAL A 45 -8.16 21.52 7.67
CA VAL A 45 -8.97 20.87 8.70
C VAL A 45 -8.14 19.77 9.36
N ASP A 46 -7.80 19.98 10.62
CA ASP A 46 -7.14 18.96 11.44
C ASP A 46 -8.19 18.07 12.11
N LEU A 47 -8.15 16.76 11.82
CA LEU A 47 -9.01 15.75 12.44
C LEU A 47 -8.50 15.28 13.80
N GLY A 48 -7.30 15.70 14.22
CA GLY A 48 -6.66 15.28 15.45
C GLY A 48 -6.58 13.76 15.57
N TRP A 49 -6.91 13.25 16.77
CA TRP A 49 -6.85 11.81 17.07
C TRP A 49 -7.76 10.96 16.16
N LEU A 50 -8.89 11.51 15.72
CA LEU A 50 -9.81 10.79 14.84
C LEU A 50 -9.16 10.50 13.48
N GLY A 51 -8.42 11.46 12.93
CA GLY A 51 -7.68 11.28 11.68
C GLY A 51 -6.65 10.14 11.77
N HIS A 52 -5.99 10.02 12.93
CA HIS A 52 -5.00 8.97 13.17
C HIS A 52 -5.66 7.58 13.22
N VAL A 53 -6.79 7.46 13.91
CA VAL A 53 -7.57 6.21 13.95
C VAL A 53 -8.02 5.82 12.54
N LEU A 54 -8.59 6.76 11.79
CA LEU A 54 -9.03 6.52 10.42
C LEU A 54 -7.87 6.09 9.51
N ALA A 55 -6.70 6.71 9.65
CA ALA A 55 -5.51 6.35 8.90
C ALA A 55 -5.05 4.90 9.16
N VAL A 56 -5.02 4.49 10.43
CA VAL A 56 -4.65 3.12 10.81
C VAL A 56 -5.63 2.11 10.20
N PHE A 57 -6.94 2.36 10.35
CA PHE A 57 -7.96 1.49 9.74
C PHE A 57 -7.85 1.45 8.22
N TYR A 58 -7.62 2.60 7.58
CA TYR A 58 -7.44 2.68 6.14
C TYR A 58 -6.22 1.89 5.66
N LEU A 59 -5.06 2.03 6.31
CA LEU A 59 -3.85 1.29 5.95
C LEU A 59 -4.04 -0.22 6.08
N VAL A 60 -4.62 -0.68 7.19
CA VAL A 60 -4.91 -2.11 7.38
C VAL A 60 -5.94 -2.60 6.37
N TRP A 61 -6.95 -1.80 6.07
CA TRP A 61 -7.98 -2.12 5.09
C TRP A 61 -7.39 -2.24 3.68
N VAL A 62 -6.63 -1.24 3.20
CA VAL A 62 -5.98 -1.28 1.87
C VAL A 62 -5.06 -2.49 1.74
N LEU A 63 -4.28 -2.82 2.79
CA LEU A 63 -3.41 -3.98 2.77
C LEU A 63 -4.20 -5.28 2.55
N ASN A 64 -5.28 -5.48 3.32
CA ASN A 64 -6.10 -6.69 3.16
C ASN A 64 -6.93 -6.67 1.86
N LEU A 65 -7.34 -5.49 1.39
CA LEU A 65 -8.04 -5.33 0.11
C LEU A 65 -7.13 -5.73 -1.05
N TYR A 66 -5.88 -5.25 -1.06
CA TYR A 66 -4.92 -5.59 -2.10
C TYR A 66 -4.65 -7.10 -2.13
N ASN A 67 -4.45 -7.73 -0.97
CA ASN A 67 -4.33 -9.18 -0.86
C ASN A 67 -5.58 -9.93 -1.36
N PHE A 68 -6.77 -9.35 -1.20
CA PHE A 68 -8.00 -9.94 -1.73
C PHE A 68 -8.11 -9.85 -3.26
N MET A 69 -7.60 -8.76 -3.85
CA MET A 69 -7.60 -8.54 -5.30
C MET A 69 -6.67 -9.49 -6.06
N ASP A 70 -5.66 -10.04 -5.40
CA ASP A 70 -4.68 -10.97 -6.00
C ASP A 70 -5.26 -12.36 -6.33
N GLY A 71 -6.54 -12.61 -6.04
CA GLY A 71 -7.23 -13.85 -6.44
C GLY A 71 -7.48 -14.00 -7.96
N ILE A 72 -7.15 -12.99 -8.77
CA ILE A 72 -7.26 -13.01 -10.23
C ILE A 72 -5.93 -12.61 -10.85
N ASP A 73 -5.39 -13.49 -11.71
CA ASP A 73 -4.15 -13.32 -12.48
C ASP A 73 -4.00 -11.90 -13.06
N GLY A 74 -2.91 -11.22 -12.71
CA GLY A 74 -2.52 -9.93 -13.24
C GLY A 74 -3.24 -8.70 -12.67
N ILE A 75 -4.35 -8.84 -11.93
CA ILE A 75 -5.11 -7.67 -11.42
C ILE A 75 -4.28 -6.88 -10.40
N ALA A 76 -3.79 -7.53 -9.35
CA ALA A 76 -3.04 -6.85 -8.29
C ALA A 76 -1.79 -6.16 -8.87
N SER A 77 -1.10 -6.83 -9.80
CA SER A 77 0.07 -6.30 -10.49
C SER A 77 -0.24 -5.04 -11.31
N VAL A 78 -1.32 -5.03 -12.11
CA VAL A 78 -1.72 -3.85 -12.90
C VAL A 78 -2.10 -2.68 -12.00
N GLU A 79 -2.81 -2.96 -10.90
CA GLU A 79 -3.19 -1.95 -9.91
C GLU A 79 -1.97 -1.34 -9.20
N ALA A 80 -1.02 -2.16 -8.78
CA ALA A 80 0.23 -1.68 -8.19
C ALA A 80 1.02 -0.80 -9.16
N ILE A 81 1.12 -1.18 -10.44
CA ILE A 81 1.76 -0.34 -11.46
C ILE A 81 1.01 0.98 -11.62
N GLY A 82 -0.33 0.93 -11.72
CA GLY A 82 -1.18 2.11 -11.86
C GLY A 82 -1.02 3.10 -10.70
N VAL A 83 -1.11 2.61 -9.46
CA VAL A 83 -0.94 3.42 -8.24
C VAL A 83 0.48 3.99 -8.16
N CYS A 84 1.50 3.20 -8.50
CA CYS A 84 2.89 3.67 -8.46
C CYS A 84 3.17 4.75 -9.51
N VAL A 85 2.73 4.54 -10.77
CA VAL A 85 2.90 5.55 -11.84
C VAL A 85 2.08 6.80 -11.53
N GLY A 86 0.86 6.66 -11.04
CA GLY A 86 0.02 7.78 -10.60
C GLY A 86 0.65 8.56 -9.45
N GLY A 87 1.18 7.87 -8.42
CA GLY A 87 1.89 8.48 -7.30
C GLY A 87 3.16 9.20 -7.74
N ALA A 88 3.95 8.60 -8.63
CA ALA A 88 5.12 9.21 -9.23
C ALA A 88 4.76 10.50 -10.00
N LEU A 89 3.67 10.47 -10.76
CA LEU A 89 3.16 11.64 -11.48
C LEU A 89 2.73 12.75 -10.50
N ILE A 90 2.00 12.41 -9.43
CA ILE A 90 1.61 13.37 -8.39
C ILE A 90 2.84 14.00 -7.74
N TYR A 91 3.86 13.21 -7.38
CA TYR A 91 5.09 13.75 -6.81
C TYR A 91 5.82 14.69 -7.77
N TRP A 92 5.86 14.36 -9.06
CA TRP A 92 6.45 15.24 -10.06
C TRP A 92 5.68 16.56 -10.19
N LEU A 93 4.35 16.49 -10.31
CA LEU A 93 3.49 17.67 -10.45
C LEU A 93 3.49 18.58 -9.21
N THR A 94 3.66 18.01 -8.02
CA THR A 94 3.71 18.75 -6.75
C THR A 94 5.13 19.19 -6.36
N GLY A 95 6.14 18.96 -7.21
CA GLY A 95 7.53 19.38 -6.98
C GLY A 95 8.35 18.47 -6.07
N HIS A 96 7.81 17.34 -5.62
CA HIS A 96 8.47 16.34 -4.78
C HIS A 96 9.33 15.36 -5.59
N VAL A 97 10.18 15.87 -6.50
CA VAL A 97 10.93 15.07 -7.49
C VAL A 97 11.79 13.97 -6.84
N ALA A 98 12.36 14.23 -5.66
CA ALA A 98 13.15 13.23 -4.93
C ALA A 98 12.37 11.96 -4.55
N MET A 99 11.03 12.04 -4.47
CA MET A 99 10.16 10.92 -4.09
C MET A 99 9.67 10.10 -5.29
N VAL A 100 9.96 10.53 -6.52
CA VAL A 100 9.50 9.87 -7.75
C VAL A 100 10.16 8.51 -7.96
N GLY A 101 11.42 8.35 -7.55
CA GLY A 101 12.21 7.15 -7.85
C GLY A 101 11.67 5.86 -7.21
N ILE A 102 11.22 5.93 -5.96
CA ILE A 102 10.74 4.76 -5.20
C ILE A 102 9.51 4.09 -5.85
N PRO A 103 8.40 4.80 -6.13
CA PRO A 103 7.25 4.18 -6.77
C PRO A 103 7.57 3.70 -8.19
N LEU A 104 8.40 4.40 -8.98
CA LEU A 104 8.79 3.92 -10.31
C LEU A 104 9.62 2.63 -10.25
N LEU A 105 10.54 2.53 -9.29
CA LEU A 105 11.30 1.29 -9.07
C LEU A 105 10.37 0.12 -8.75
N LEU A 106 9.38 0.34 -7.87
CA LEU A 106 8.38 -0.66 -7.56
C LEU A 106 7.53 -1.03 -8.79
N ALA A 107 7.09 -0.04 -9.58
CA ALA A 107 6.36 -0.28 -10.82
C ALA A 107 7.17 -1.14 -11.81
N CYS A 108 8.47 -0.87 -11.97
CA CYS A 108 9.35 -1.68 -12.83
C CYS A 108 9.52 -3.11 -12.31
N ALA A 109 9.68 -3.29 -10.99
CA ALA A 109 9.78 -4.62 -10.38
C ALA A 109 8.49 -5.43 -10.59
N VAL A 110 7.34 -4.81 -10.34
CA VAL A 110 6.02 -5.43 -10.53
C VAL A 110 5.74 -5.67 -12.02
N ALA A 111 6.17 -4.80 -12.93
CA ALA A 111 6.06 -5.04 -14.37
C ALA A 111 6.85 -6.28 -14.82
N GLY A 112 8.03 -6.52 -14.24
CA GLY A 112 8.79 -7.74 -14.44
C GLY A 112 8.04 -9.00 -13.96
N PHE A 113 7.40 -8.92 -12.79
CA PHE A 113 6.56 -9.99 -12.24
C PHE A 113 5.29 -10.22 -13.09
N LEU A 114 4.63 -9.15 -13.55
CA LEU A 114 3.41 -9.20 -14.36
C LEU A 114 3.59 -10.03 -15.62
N ILE A 115 4.76 -10.03 -16.26
CA ILE A 115 5.04 -10.88 -17.44
C ILE A 115 4.78 -12.37 -17.15
N TRP A 116 5.03 -12.82 -15.92
CA TRP A 116 4.84 -14.19 -15.48
C TRP A 116 3.49 -14.43 -14.81
N ASN A 117 2.88 -13.39 -14.24
CA ASN A 117 1.58 -13.43 -13.58
C ASN A 117 0.41 -13.09 -14.52
N PHE A 118 0.67 -12.65 -15.76
CA PHE A 118 -0.36 -12.35 -16.75
C PHE A 118 -1.13 -13.62 -17.14
N PRO A 119 -2.47 -13.56 -17.29
CA PRO A 119 -3.27 -14.75 -17.59
C PRO A 119 -2.81 -15.50 -18.86
N PRO A 120 -2.60 -16.83 -18.81
CA PRO A 120 -2.61 -17.69 -17.62
C PRO A 120 -1.32 -17.57 -16.79
N ALA A 121 -1.44 -17.35 -15.48
CA ALA A 121 -0.29 -17.13 -14.60
C ALA A 121 0.61 -18.36 -14.47
N ARG A 122 1.92 -18.12 -14.45
CA ARG A 122 2.99 -19.11 -14.21
C ARG A 122 3.52 -19.07 -12.78
N ILE A 123 3.46 -17.89 -12.16
CA ILE A 123 3.80 -17.66 -10.75
C ILE A 123 2.72 -16.75 -10.15
N PHE A 124 2.41 -17.00 -8.89
CA PHE A 124 1.48 -16.22 -8.08
C PHE A 124 2.25 -15.32 -7.12
N MET A 125 1.60 -14.27 -6.63
CA MET A 125 2.21 -13.32 -5.70
C MET A 125 2.32 -13.91 -4.30
#